data_AF-A0A7V3G0A6-F1
#
_entry.id   AF-A0A7V3G0A6-F1
#
_cell.length_a   1.000
_cell.length_b   1.000
_cell.length_c   1.000
_cell.angle_alpha   90.00
_cell.angle_beta   90.00
_cell.angle_gamma   90.00
#
_symmetry.space_group_name_H-M   'P 1'
#
loop_
_entity.id
_entity.type
_entity.pdbx_description
1 polymer ?
#
loop_
_entity_poly.entity_id
_entity_poly.type
_entity_poly.pdbx_seq_one_letter_code
_entity_poly.pdbx_strand_id
1 'polypeptide(L)'
;MLDVRILCPQCQKRLKTLDPVLLGQQFRCPRCAHTFTVAAQHIVPAEPVGVVASPPPPARPAPQPVPVPATASSVTPALPPARAPRAMPIPEPIPETPPTPRGSLPLLIVAVSAMGLLGIGFAVLLLFTRDKPKDQVVQSTTPATTPRLQPTVPTSPEEDPPPRPIQLVGLPVELQGKVDKFIADGVERLKKSQQNGGLWPDFTGYQLGFTSLAGLTLLECGVPPSDPVVQAAARAIRERAQGLAKTYDVSLAILFLDRLGDKQDRRLIQRLALYLMANQRPSGG
;
A
#
# COMPACT_ATOMS: atom_id res chain seq x y z
N MET A 1 0.96 -15.91 20.20
CA MET A 1 -0.01 -15.64 21.28
C MET A 1 0.69 -14.80 22.33
N LEU A 2 0.18 -13.61 22.63
CA LEU A 2 0.77 -12.75 23.66
C LEU A 2 0.38 -13.34 25.03
N ASP A 3 1.36 -13.83 25.81
CA ASP A 3 1.13 -14.27 27.20
C ASP A 3 0.95 -13.00 28.05
N VAL A 4 -0.29 -12.52 28.15
CA VAL A 4 -0.64 -11.36 28.98
C VAL A 4 -1.06 -11.86 30.36
N ARG A 5 -0.48 -11.31 31.43
CA ARG A 5 -0.79 -11.72 32.80
C ARG A 5 -1.47 -10.59 33.55
N ILE A 6 -2.51 -10.93 34.31
CA ILE A 6 -3.24 -9.99 35.17
C ILE A 6 -2.81 -10.17 36.61
N LEU A 7 -2.51 -9.08 37.32
CA LEU A 7 -2.30 -9.09 38.77
C LEU A 7 -3.62 -8.87 39.52
N CYS A 8 -3.88 -9.71 40.52
CA CYS A 8 -4.96 -9.45 41.47
C CYS A 8 -4.57 -8.30 42.42
N PRO A 9 -5.37 -7.23 42.56
CA PRO A 9 -5.04 -6.10 43.43
C PRO A 9 -4.97 -6.46 44.92
N GLN A 10 -5.69 -7.52 45.34
CA GLN A 10 -5.77 -7.90 46.75
C GLN A 10 -4.64 -8.83 47.21
N CYS A 11 -4.22 -9.79 46.37
CA CYS A 11 -3.22 -10.80 46.76
C CYS A 11 -1.99 -10.85 45.86
N GLN A 12 -1.91 -9.95 44.87
CA GLN A 12 -0.84 -9.83 43.88
C GLN A 12 -0.52 -11.12 43.10
N LYS A 13 -1.42 -12.11 43.10
CA LYS A 13 -1.24 -13.33 42.29
C LYS A 13 -1.37 -13.00 40.80
N ARG A 14 -0.41 -13.48 40.00
CA ARG A 14 -0.45 -13.46 38.53
C ARG A 14 -1.44 -14.51 38.03
N LEU A 15 -2.45 -14.07 37.29
CA LEU A 15 -3.46 -14.92 36.65
C LEU A 15 -3.10 -15.07 35.18
N LYS A 16 -3.10 -16.30 34.68
CA LYS A 16 -2.92 -16.61 33.25
C LYS A 16 -4.28 -16.54 32.57
N THR A 17 -4.37 -15.84 31.45
CA THR A 17 -5.55 -15.81 30.59
C THR A 17 -5.19 -16.36 29.22
N LEU A 18 -6.05 -17.20 28.67
CA LEU A 18 -5.85 -17.77 27.33
C LEU A 18 -6.25 -16.76 26.24
N ASP A 19 -7.14 -15.83 26.57
CA ASP A 19 -7.69 -14.82 25.66
C ASP A 19 -7.14 -13.41 25.93
N PRO A 20 -7.10 -12.53 24.92
CA PRO A 20 -6.73 -11.13 25.10
C PRO A 20 -7.69 -10.44 26.07
N VAL A 21 -7.12 -9.90 27.14
CA VAL A 21 -7.87 -9.27 28.24
C VAL A 21 -8.29 -7.87 27.83
N LEU A 22 -9.60 -7.60 27.83
CA LEU A 22 -10.14 -6.26 27.58
C LEU A 22 -10.19 -5.46 28.88
N LEU A 23 -9.78 -4.18 28.81
CA LEU A 23 -9.94 -3.24 29.91
C LEU A 23 -11.43 -3.13 30.28
N GLY A 24 -11.75 -3.19 31.58
CA GLY A 24 -13.13 -3.16 32.07
C GLY A 24 -13.78 -4.53 32.29
N GLN A 25 -13.14 -5.63 31.90
CA GLN A 25 -13.65 -6.99 32.19
C GLN A 25 -13.51 -7.30 33.69
N GLN A 26 -14.52 -7.95 34.28
CA GLN A 26 -14.47 -8.40 35.68
C GLN A 26 -13.83 -9.78 35.80
N PHE A 27 -12.91 -9.94 36.75
CA PHE A 27 -12.27 -11.21 37.07
C PHE A 27 -12.42 -11.52 38.56
N ARG A 28 -12.58 -12.81 38.88
CA ARG A 28 -12.55 -13.32 40.24
C ARG A 28 -11.25 -14.08 40.48
N CYS A 29 -10.47 -13.64 41.48
CA CYS A 29 -9.19 -14.27 41.77
C CYS A 29 -9.39 -15.66 42.42
N PRO A 30 -8.81 -16.75 41.87
CA PRO A 30 -8.93 -18.09 42.44
C PRO A 30 -8.19 -18.29 43.77
N ARG A 31 -7.31 -17.35 44.18
CA ARG A 31 -6.56 -17.44 45.44
C ARG A 31 -7.27 -16.76 46.62
N CYS A 32 -7.87 -15.60 46.39
CA CYS A 32 -8.48 -14.79 47.46
C CYS A 32 -9.98 -14.53 47.27
N ALA A 33 -10.59 -15.06 46.20
CA ALA A 33 -11.98 -14.86 45.81
C ALA A 33 -12.41 -13.40 45.56
N HIS A 34 -11.49 -12.43 45.65
CA HIS A 34 -11.76 -11.02 45.37
C HIS A 34 -12.13 -10.82 43.88
N THR A 35 -13.21 -10.09 43.66
CA THR A 35 -13.69 -9.73 42.32
C THR A 35 -13.25 -8.31 42.02
N PHE A 36 -12.60 -8.12 40.88
CA PHE A 36 -12.06 -6.82 40.48
C PHE A 36 -12.21 -6.59 38.98
N THR A 37 -12.23 -5.32 38.59
CA THR A 37 -12.25 -4.88 37.19
C THR A 37 -10.82 -4.68 36.69
N VAL A 38 -10.49 -5.19 35.51
CA VAL A 38 -9.14 -5.03 34.92
C VAL A 38 -8.94 -3.57 34.51
N ALA A 39 -8.01 -2.92 35.19
CA ALA A 39 -7.46 -1.62 34.82
C ALA A 39 -6.08 -1.81 34.18
N ALA A 40 -5.59 -0.81 33.43
CA ALA A 40 -4.31 -0.89 32.73
C ALA A 40 -3.13 -1.22 33.66
N GLN A 41 -3.16 -0.74 34.91
CA GLN A 41 -2.16 -1.02 35.94
C GLN A 41 -2.11 -2.48 36.41
N HIS A 42 -3.15 -3.28 36.15
CA HIS A 42 -3.19 -4.69 36.51
C HIS A 42 -2.59 -5.58 35.41
N ILE A 43 -2.31 -5.03 34.22
CA ILE A 43 -1.74 -5.76 33.09
C ILE A 43 -0.22 -5.68 33.17
N VAL A 44 0.42 -6.84 33.40
CA VAL A 44 1.88 -6.95 33.40
C VAL A 44 2.29 -7.70 32.14
N PRO A 45 3.14 -7.12 31.27
CA PRO A 45 3.74 -7.86 30.16
C PRO A 45 4.40 -9.12 30.71
N ALA A 46 4.27 -10.26 30.03
CA ALA A 46 5.11 -11.40 30.37
C ALA A 46 6.56 -10.95 30.31
N GLU A 47 7.23 -10.97 31.47
CA GLU A 47 8.68 -10.84 31.51
C GLU A 47 9.24 -11.86 30.50
N PRO A 48 10.15 -11.44 29.61
CA PRO A 48 10.72 -12.33 28.62
C PRO A 48 11.32 -13.51 29.37
N VAL A 49 10.69 -14.69 29.22
CA VAL A 49 11.20 -15.95 29.77
C VAL A 49 12.62 -16.06 29.26
N GLY A 50 13.56 -16.08 30.20
CA GLY A 50 14.98 -15.83 29.97
C GLY A 50 15.46 -16.37 28.64
N VAL A 51 15.70 -15.45 27.70
CA VAL A 51 16.86 -15.60 26.84
C VAL A 51 18.01 -15.56 27.82
N VAL A 52 18.51 -16.74 28.21
CA VAL A 52 19.83 -16.86 28.82
C VAL A 52 20.73 -16.10 27.88
N ALA A 53 21.15 -14.90 28.30
CA ALA A 53 22.09 -14.12 27.54
C ALA A 53 23.24 -15.07 27.24
N SER A 54 23.43 -15.41 25.98
CA SER A 54 24.67 -16.04 25.57
C SER A 54 25.78 -15.17 26.16
N PRO A 55 26.79 -15.76 26.81
CA PRO A 55 27.89 -14.97 27.33
C PRO A 55 28.37 -14.05 26.20
N PRO A 56 28.66 -12.77 26.50
CA PRO A 56 29.08 -11.83 25.47
C PRO A 56 30.21 -12.51 24.67
N PRO A 57 30.16 -12.46 23.33
CA PRO A 57 31.27 -12.95 22.53
C PRO A 57 32.55 -12.33 23.09
N PRO A 58 33.64 -13.11 23.23
CA PRO A 58 34.87 -12.64 23.82
C PRO A 58 35.21 -11.30 23.19
N ALA A 59 35.48 -10.30 24.05
CA ALA A 59 35.82 -8.95 23.61
C ALA A 59 36.84 -9.07 22.48
N ARG A 60 36.48 -8.59 21.28
CA ARG A 60 37.46 -8.49 20.21
C ARG A 60 38.67 -7.77 20.81
N PRO A 61 39.89 -8.33 20.69
CA PRO A 61 41.09 -7.64 21.10
C PRO A 61 41.03 -6.23 20.54
N ALA A 62 41.25 -5.23 21.39
CA ALA A 62 41.40 -3.85 20.94
C ALA A 62 42.38 -3.88 19.75
N PRO A 63 42.04 -3.23 18.61
CA PRO A 63 42.95 -3.19 17.48
C PRO A 63 44.29 -2.68 18.01
N GLN A 64 45.32 -3.53 17.91
CA GLN A 64 46.66 -3.12 18.28
C GLN A 64 46.98 -1.88 17.45
N PRO A 65 47.58 -0.83 18.05
CA PRO A 65 48.01 0.33 17.30
C PRO A 65 48.96 -0.16 16.22
N VAL A 66 48.51 -0.11 14.97
CA VAL A 66 49.36 -0.34 13.82
C VAL A 66 50.48 0.69 13.94
N PRO A 67 51.76 0.28 14.01
CA PRO A 67 52.86 1.22 14.07
C PRO A 67 52.78 2.10 12.83
N VAL A 68 52.51 3.38 13.06
CA VAL A 68 52.58 4.40 12.01
C VAL A 68 54.06 4.45 11.60
N PRO A 69 54.42 4.08 10.36
CA PRO A 69 55.81 4.18 9.93
C PRO A 69 56.24 5.64 10.01
N ALA A 70 57.34 5.86 10.71
CA ALA A 70 58.00 7.15 10.84
C ALA A 70 58.34 7.70 9.45
N THR A 71 57.88 8.93 9.20
CA THR A 71 58.51 9.96 8.35
C THR A 71 59.49 9.43 7.29
N ALA A 72 58.98 9.12 6.11
CA ALA A 72 59.75 9.21 4.88
C ALA A 72 59.41 10.54 4.20
N SER A 73 60.48 11.25 3.84
CA SER A 73 60.55 12.58 3.27
C SER A 73 59.46 12.95 2.25
N SER A 74 59.08 14.21 2.32
CA SER A 74 58.41 14.99 1.28
C SER A 74 58.98 14.71 -0.11
N VAL A 75 58.24 13.94 -0.90
CA VAL A 75 58.27 14.03 -2.36
C VAL A 75 56.96 14.66 -2.77
N THR A 76 57.02 15.93 -3.13
CA THR A 76 55.93 16.65 -3.80
C THR A 76 55.57 15.88 -5.08
N PRO A 77 54.35 15.34 -5.23
CA PRO A 77 53.94 14.81 -6.52
C PRO A 77 53.79 16.00 -7.46
N ALA A 78 54.60 16.03 -8.52
CA ALA A 78 54.39 16.96 -9.62
C ALA A 78 52.96 16.75 -10.16
N LEU A 79 52.18 17.82 -10.12
CA LEU A 79 50.84 17.87 -10.68
C LEU A 79 50.90 17.41 -12.15
N PRO A 80 50.18 16.36 -12.56
CA PRO A 80 50.12 15.99 -13.97
C PRO A 80 49.52 17.17 -14.74
N PRO A 81 50.07 17.54 -15.91
CA PRO A 81 49.52 18.62 -16.71
C PRO A 81 48.06 18.33 -17.02
N ALA A 82 47.22 19.34 -16.84
CA ALA A 82 45.82 19.32 -17.19
C ALA A 82 45.66 18.76 -18.60
N ARG A 83 45.02 17.60 -18.71
CA ARG A 83 44.73 16.97 -19.99
C ARG A 83 43.80 17.92 -20.74
N ALA A 84 44.30 18.49 -21.84
CA ALA A 84 43.50 19.31 -22.75
C ALA A 84 42.19 18.57 -23.12
N PRO A 85 41.07 19.30 -23.27
CA PRO A 85 39.81 18.69 -23.68
C PRO A 85 40.03 17.92 -24.97
N ARG A 86 39.76 16.60 -24.94
CA ARG A 86 39.68 15.81 -26.17
C ARG A 86 38.62 16.47 -27.04
N ALA A 87 39.04 17.02 -28.18
CA ALA A 87 38.14 17.35 -29.27
C ALA A 87 37.27 16.12 -29.54
N MET A 88 35.96 16.27 -29.43
CA MET A 88 35.05 15.23 -29.86
C MET A 88 35.33 14.99 -31.35
N PRO A 89 35.40 13.72 -31.80
CA PRO A 89 35.48 13.44 -33.23
C PRO A 89 34.29 14.11 -33.91
N ILE A 90 34.60 14.92 -34.92
CA ILE A 90 33.62 15.50 -35.84
C ILE A 90 32.82 14.30 -36.39
N PRO A 91 31.48 14.28 -36.28
CA PRO A 91 30.69 13.21 -36.86
C PRO A 91 30.96 13.16 -38.36
N GLU A 92 31.36 11.98 -38.86
CA GLU A 92 31.48 11.74 -40.29
C GLU A 92 30.17 12.10 -41.00
N PRO A 93 30.22 12.73 -42.19
CA PRO A 93 29.03 13.02 -42.96
C PRO A 93 28.31 11.71 -43.27
N ILE A 94 27.07 11.61 -42.79
CA ILE A 94 26.17 10.50 -43.08
C ILE A 94 26.02 10.43 -44.61
N PRO A 95 26.27 9.28 -45.27
CA PRO A 95 26.06 9.16 -46.70
C PRO A 95 24.59 9.42 -47.02
N GLU A 96 24.35 10.44 -47.84
CA GLU A 96 23.04 10.76 -48.36
C GLU A 96 22.50 9.54 -49.12
N THR A 97 21.37 9.01 -48.65
CA THR A 97 20.67 7.96 -49.38
C THR A 97 20.00 8.57 -50.62
N PRO A 98 20.10 7.93 -51.80
CA PRO A 98 19.51 8.46 -53.01
C PRO A 98 17.97 8.52 -52.89
N PRO A 99 17.33 9.55 -53.48
CA PRO A 99 15.89 9.70 -53.43
C PRO A 99 15.21 8.52 -54.12
N THR A 100 14.38 7.78 -53.38
CA THR A 100 13.55 6.71 -53.93
C THR A 100 12.49 7.30 -54.88
N PRO A 101 12.26 6.68 -56.04
CA PRO A 101 11.29 7.18 -57.01
C PRO A 101 9.87 7.08 -56.43
N ARG A 102 9.16 8.21 -56.45
CA ARG A 102 7.73 8.35 -56.13
C ARG A 102 6.90 7.52 -57.12
N GLY A 103 6.66 6.26 -56.78
CA GLY A 103 5.67 5.39 -57.40
C GLY A 103 4.28 5.61 -56.78
N SER A 104 3.28 5.84 -57.64
CA SER A 104 1.88 6.05 -57.32
C SER A 104 1.24 4.86 -56.59
N LEU A 105 1.33 4.84 -55.26
CA LEU A 105 0.68 3.86 -54.40
C LEU A 105 -0.33 4.41 -53.35
N PRO A 106 -1.04 5.56 -53.52
CA PRO A 106 -2.07 5.94 -52.56
C PRO A 106 -3.47 5.36 -52.85
N LEU A 107 -3.73 4.74 -54.00
CA LEU A 107 -5.11 4.33 -54.37
C LEU A 107 -5.52 2.94 -53.82
N LEU A 108 -4.59 2.02 -53.60
CA LEU A 108 -4.91 0.66 -53.15
C LEU A 108 -5.24 0.56 -51.65
N ILE A 109 -4.74 1.48 -50.82
CA ILE A 109 -4.95 1.46 -49.36
C ILE A 109 -6.35 1.98 -48.97
N VAL A 110 -6.96 2.85 -49.80
CA VAL A 110 -8.32 3.36 -49.57
C VAL A 110 -9.39 2.29 -49.90
N ALA A 111 -9.15 1.43 -50.89
CA ALA A 111 -10.10 0.37 -51.25
C ALA A 111 -10.16 -0.76 -50.20
N VAL A 112 -9.04 -1.12 -49.58
CA VAL A 112 -9.00 -2.21 -48.57
C VAL A 112 -9.62 -1.77 -47.24
N SER A 113 -9.50 -0.48 -46.86
CA SER A 113 -10.11 0.04 -45.64
C SER A 113 -11.63 0.20 -45.73
N ALA A 114 -12.17 0.54 -46.91
CA ALA A 114 -13.62 0.60 -47.13
C ALA A 114 -14.29 -0.79 -47.06
N MET A 115 -13.62 -1.84 -47.54
CA MET A 115 -14.15 -3.21 -47.52
C MET A 115 -14.10 -3.85 -46.13
N GLY A 116 -13.11 -3.49 -45.31
CA GLY A 116 -12.99 -3.93 -43.91
C GLY A 116 -14.08 -3.34 -43.00
N LEU A 117 -14.44 -2.06 -43.17
CA LEU A 117 -15.49 -1.41 -42.37
C LEU A 117 -16.90 -1.93 -42.71
N LEU A 118 -17.16 -2.28 -43.97
CA LEU A 118 -18.43 -2.91 -44.37
C LEU A 118 -18.57 -4.34 -43.84
N GLY A 119 -17.48 -5.12 -43.82
CA GLY A 119 -17.49 -6.49 -43.30
C GLY A 119 -17.73 -6.56 -41.78
N ILE A 120 -17.09 -5.67 -41.01
CA ILE A 120 -17.27 -5.61 -39.55
C ILE A 120 -18.67 -5.12 -39.19
N GLY A 121 -19.23 -4.15 -39.93
CA GLY A 121 -20.61 -3.69 -39.74
C GLY A 121 -21.64 -4.79 -39.98
N PHE A 122 -21.45 -5.62 -41.02
CA PHE A 122 -22.35 -6.73 -41.34
C PHE A 122 -22.27 -7.87 -40.30
N ALA A 123 -21.08 -8.17 -39.77
CA ALA A 123 -20.92 -9.16 -38.71
C ALA A 123 -21.59 -8.74 -37.39
N VAL A 124 -21.50 -7.45 -37.02
CA VAL A 124 -22.21 -6.91 -35.84
C VAL A 124 -23.72 -6.92 -36.07
N LEU A 125 -24.20 -6.56 -37.27
CA LEU A 125 -25.62 -6.63 -37.60
C LEU A 125 -26.17 -8.06 -37.49
N LEU A 126 -25.43 -9.07 -37.95
CA LEU A 126 -25.82 -10.48 -37.83
C LEU A 126 -25.81 -10.99 -36.38
N LEU A 127 -24.97 -10.44 -35.50
CA LEU A 127 -24.99 -10.78 -34.07
C LEU A 127 -26.16 -10.13 -33.33
N PHE A 128 -26.65 -8.97 -33.77
CA PHE A 128 -27.83 -8.32 -33.18
C PHE A 128 -29.17 -8.82 -33.74
N THR A 129 -29.20 -9.49 -34.90
CA THR A 129 -30.42 -10.12 -35.44
C THR A 129 -30.63 -11.56 -34.99
N ARG A 130 -29.73 -12.13 -34.17
CA ARG A 130 -29.84 -13.50 -33.69
C ARG A 130 -30.79 -13.60 -32.48
N ASP A 131 -32.06 -13.81 -32.83
CA ASP A 131 -33.14 -14.47 -32.08
C ASP A 131 -33.35 -14.11 -30.60
N LYS A 132 -34.45 -13.38 -30.35
CA LYS A 132 -35.12 -13.36 -29.04
C LYS A 132 -35.59 -14.79 -28.71
N PRO A 133 -35.19 -15.39 -27.58
CA PRO A 133 -35.80 -16.64 -27.12
C PRO A 133 -37.28 -16.38 -26.81
N LYS A 134 -38.14 -17.19 -27.42
CA LYS A 134 -39.59 -17.16 -27.22
C LYS A 134 -39.89 -17.55 -25.77
N ASP A 135 -40.66 -16.69 -25.09
CA ASP A 135 -41.28 -16.99 -23.81
C ASP A 135 -42.15 -18.25 -23.94
N GLN A 136 -41.64 -19.38 -23.47
CA GLN A 136 -42.46 -20.57 -23.22
C GLN A 136 -43.06 -20.44 -21.82
N VAL A 137 -44.34 -20.08 -21.81
CA VAL A 137 -45.26 -20.34 -20.70
C VAL A 137 -45.38 -21.86 -20.54
N VAL A 138 -44.62 -22.43 -19.60
CA VAL A 138 -44.77 -23.82 -19.18
C VAL A 138 -45.87 -23.88 -18.12
N GLN A 139 -47.06 -24.32 -18.55
CA GLN A 139 -48.12 -24.78 -17.65
C GLN A 139 -47.61 -25.96 -16.83
N SER A 140 -47.66 -25.82 -15.50
CA SER A 140 -47.39 -26.88 -14.56
C SER A 140 -48.57 -27.85 -14.50
N THR A 141 -48.45 -29.00 -15.14
CA THR A 141 -49.23 -30.19 -14.79
C THR A 141 -48.39 -31.07 -13.86
N THR A 142 -48.87 -31.21 -12.62
CA THR A 142 -48.33 -32.10 -11.59
C THR A 142 -48.37 -33.55 -12.05
N PRO A 143 -47.36 -34.37 -11.68
CA PRO A 143 -47.74 -35.56 -10.93
C PRO A 143 -46.79 -35.92 -9.77
N ALA A 144 -47.43 -36.43 -8.71
CA ALA A 144 -46.98 -37.46 -7.77
C ALA A 144 -45.69 -37.23 -6.97
N THR A 145 -45.89 -36.68 -5.78
CA THR A 145 -45.47 -37.20 -4.46
C THR A 145 -44.21 -38.07 -4.40
N THR A 146 -43.08 -37.39 -4.23
CA THR A 146 -41.94 -37.92 -3.46
C THR A 146 -41.93 -37.19 -2.11
N PRO A 147 -41.83 -37.88 -0.96
CA PRO A 147 -41.68 -37.21 0.33
C PRO A 147 -40.39 -36.41 0.34
N ARG A 148 -40.51 -35.10 0.11
CA ARG A 148 -39.43 -34.13 0.26
C ARG A 148 -39.07 -34.12 1.74
N LEU A 149 -37.95 -34.74 2.09
CA LEU A 149 -37.22 -34.41 3.32
C LEU A 149 -37.05 -32.90 3.32
N GLN A 150 -37.82 -32.22 4.18
CA GLN A 150 -37.62 -30.80 4.42
C GLN A 150 -36.17 -30.66 4.91
N PRO A 151 -35.35 -29.82 4.28
CA PRO A 151 -34.16 -29.31 4.94
C PRO A 151 -34.68 -28.63 6.19
N THR A 152 -34.50 -29.24 7.36
CA THR A 152 -34.59 -28.55 8.63
C THR A 152 -33.55 -27.46 8.53
N VAL A 153 -34.00 -26.24 8.19
CA VAL A 153 -33.20 -25.03 8.35
C VAL A 153 -32.73 -25.08 9.79
N PRO A 154 -31.42 -25.26 10.06
CA PRO A 154 -30.92 -25.13 11.41
C PRO A 154 -31.35 -23.75 11.85
N THR A 155 -32.16 -23.70 12.90
CA THR A 155 -32.51 -22.46 13.58
C THR A 155 -31.22 -21.71 13.79
N SER A 156 -31.11 -20.54 13.14
CA SER A 156 -29.92 -19.69 13.21
C SER A 156 -29.54 -19.58 14.69
N PRO A 157 -28.27 -19.87 15.06
CA PRO A 157 -27.80 -19.58 16.40
C PRO A 157 -28.21 -18.15 16.74
N GLU A 158 -28.82 -18.00 17.91
CA GLU A 158 -29.24 -16.72 18.47
C GLU A 158 -28.15 -15.68 18.21
N GLU A 159 -28.49 -14.68 17.38
CA GLU A 159 -27.56 -13.67 16.92
C GLU A 159 -27.05 -12.93 18.16
N ASP A 160 -25.75 -13.09 18.47
CA ASP A 160 -25.13 -12.42 19.61
C ASP A 160 -25.52 -10.93 19.58
N PRO A 161 -25.93 -10.35 20.72
CA PRO A 161 -26.29 -8.95 20.76
C PRO A 161 -25.14 -8.13 20.17
N PRO A 162 -25.44 -7.11 19.33
CA PRO A 162 -24.43 -6.38 18.60
C PRO A 162 -23.33 -5.94 19.56
N PRO A 163 -22.04 -6.16 19.22
CA PRO A 163 -20.93 -5.83 20.10
C PRO A 163 -21.10 -4.38 20.53
N ARG A 164 -21.13 -4.15 21.85
CA ARG A 164 -21.28 -2.79 22.39
C ARG A 164 -20.21 -1.90 21.74
N PRO A 165 -20.57 -0.69 21.28
CA PRO A 165 -19.59 0.22 20.69
C PRO A 165 -18.40 0.32 21.62
N ILE A 166 -17.21 -0.02 21.11
CA ILE A 166 -15.96 0.19 21.83
C ILE A 166 -15.88 1.70 22.07
N GLN A 167 -16.19 2.14 23.28
CA GLN A 167 -15.94 3.50 23.69
C GLN A 167 -14.43 3.64 23.79
N LEU A 168 -13.80 4.23 22.78
CA LEU A 168 -12.41 4.64 22.87
C LEU A 168 -12.33 5.63 24.02
N VAL A 169 -11.79 5.17 25.16
CA VAL A 169 -11.46 6.05 26.27
C VAL A 169 -10.46 7.07 25.72
N GLY A 170 -10.87 8.33 25.65
CA GLY A 170 -10.00 9.41 25.20
C GLY A 170 -8.74 9.49 26.07
N LEU A 171 -7.61 9.85 25.46
CA LEU A 171 -6.38 10.04 26.21
C LEU A 171 -6.56 11.18 27.23
N PRO A 172 -5.91 11.11 28.41
CA PRO A 172 -5.79 12.26 29.30
C PRO A 172 -5.28 13.49 28.54
N VAL A 173 -5.81 14.67 28.86
CA VAL A 173 -5.55 15.94 28.14
C VAL A 173 -4.05 16.22 27.95
N GLU A 174 -3.23 15.96 28.97
CA GLU A 174 -1.78 16.14 28.89
C GLU A 174 -1.12 15.21 27.87
N LEU A 175 -1.55 13.94 27.81
CA LEU A 175 -1.03 12.98 26.83
C LEU A 175 -1.53 13.30 25.42
N GLN A 176 -2.78 13.77 25.29
CA GLN A 176 -3.31 14.23 24.01
C GLN A 176 -2.47 15.39 23.45
N GLY A 177 -2.15 16.39 24.28
CA GLY A 177 -1.30 17.52 23.83
C GLY A 177 0.10 17.10 23.38
N LYS A 178 0.68 16.04 23.97
CA LYS A 178 1.95 15.45 23.49
C LYS A 178 1.77 14.78 22.13
N VAL A 179 0.70 14.02 21.94
CA VAL A 179 0.37 13.38 20.64
C VAL A 179 0.18 14.43 19.56
N ASP A 180 -0.60 15.48 19.83
CA ASP A 180 -0.87 16.55 18.87
C ASP A 180 0.41 17.26 18.45
N LYS A 181 1.33 17.50 19.40
CA LYS A 181 2.66 18.04 19.12
C LYS A 181 3.46 17.12 18.20
N PHE A 182 3.50 15.81 18.47
CA PHE A 182 4.22 14.87 17.60
C PHE A 182 3.62 14.78 16.19
N ILE A 183 2.30 14.89 16.06
CA ILE A 183 1.63 14.96 14.76
C ILE A 183 2.07 16.23 14.03
N ALA A 184 2.05 17.39 14.69
CA ALA A 184 2.46 18.66 14.10
C ALA A 184 3.93 18.62 13.63
N ASP A 185 4.84 18.16 14.48
CA ASP A 185 6.26 18.02 14.18
C ASP A 185 6.49 17.04 13.01
N GLY A 186 5.76 15.93 12.99
CA GLY A 186 5.79 14.92 11.93
C GLY A 186 5.30 15.47 10.59
N VAL A 187 4.18 16.19 10.58
CA VAL A 187 3.64 16.86 9.39
C VAL A 187 4.64 17.86 8.84
N GLU A 188 5.22 18.70 9.69
CA GLU A 188 6.22 19.69 9.27
C GLU A 188 7.45 19.01 8.66
N ARG A 189 7.98 17.97 9.31
CA ARG A 189 9.11 17.20 8.81
C ARG A 189 8.80 16.55 7.47
N LEU A 190 7.61 16.00 7.30
CA LEU A 190 7.19 15.33 6.08
C LEU A 190 7.01 16.31 4.92
N LYS A 191 6.45 17.50 5.17
CA LYS A 191 6.36 18.57 4.17
C LYS A 191 7.74 19.05 3.74
N LYS A 192 8.66 19.25 4.69
CA LYS A 192 10.04 19.69 4.42
C LYS A 192 10.88 18.65 3.66
N SER A 193 10.52 17.38 3.70
CA SER A 193 11.24 16.32 2.99
C SER A 193 10.77 16.11 1.54
N GLN A 194 9.72 16.81 1.10
CA GLN A 194 9.29 16.79 -0.29
C GLN A 194 10.38 17.40 -1.18
N GLN A 195 10.74 16.67 -2.23
CA GLN A 195 11.71 17.10 -3.24
C GLN A 195 11.03 17.95 -4.33
N ASN A 196 11.87 18.57 -5.17
CA ASN A 196 11.41 19.27 -6.36
C ASN A 196 10.48 18.38 -7.21
N GLY A 197 9.42 18.99 -7.75
CA GLY A 197 8.43 18.27 -8.55
C GLY A 197 7.37 17.53 -7.74
N GLY A 198 7.36 17.64 -6.40
CA GLY A 198 6.29 17.10 -5.55
C GLY A 198 6.49 15.64 -5.12
N LEU A 199 7.69 15.10 -5.31
CA LEU A 199 8.03 13.71 -5.03
C LEU A 199 8.69 13.55 -3.66
N TRP A 200 8.60 12.36 -3.08
CA TRP A 200 9.44 11.98 -1.93
C TRP A 200 10.61 11.11 -2.36
N PRO A 201 11.72 11.13 -1.60
CA PRO A 201 12.88 10.28 -1.86
C PRO A 201 12.47 8.80 -1.83
N ASP A 202 13.03 8.02 -2.75
CA ASP A 202 12.87 6.57 -2.80
C ASP A 202 14.24 5.91 -2.94
N PHE A 203 14.42 4.83 -2.18
CA PHE A 203 15.66 4.05 -2.13
C PHE A 203 15.46 2.60 -2.62
N THR A 204 14.26 2.26 -3.09
CA THR A 204 13.83 0.88 -3.37
C THR A 204 13.14 0.71 -4.72
N GLY A 205 12.94 1.79 -5.47
CA GLY A 205 12.33 1.80 -6.80
C GLY A 205 10.81 2.00 -6.80
N TYR A 206 10.18 2.38 -5.69
CA TYR A 206 8.73 2.62 -5.56
C TYR A 206 8.39 4.11 -5.35
N GLN A 207 9.07 5.01 -6.05
CA GLN A 207 8.96 6.47 -5.83
C GLN A 207 7.52 7.00 -5.81
N LEU A 208 6.66 6.52 -6.71
CA LEU A 208 5.27 6.97 -6.77
C LEU A 208 4.43 6.38 -5.63
N GLY A 209 4.72 5.15 -5.20
CA GLY A 209 4.16 4.58 -3.97
C GLY A 209 4.55 5.38 -2.73
N PHE A 210 5.83 5.70 -2.54
CA PHE A 210 6.28 6.54 -1.41
C PHE A 210 5.66 7.94 -1.44
N THR A 211 5.57 8.55 -2.63
CA THR A 211 4.92 9.86 -2.80
C THR A 211 3.43 9.78 -2.45
N SER A 212 2.73 8.74 -2.90
CA SER A 212 1.32 8.51 -2.59
C SER A 212 1.11 8.27 -1.09
N LEU A 213 1.99 7.49 -0.45
CA LEU A 213 1.94 7.21 0.98
C LEU A 213 2.18 8.49 1.80
N ALA A 214 3.14 9.32 1.41
CA ALA A 214 3.40 10.60 2.07
C ALA A 214 2.20 11.55 1.93
N GLY A 215 1.62 11.66 0.73
CA GLY A 215 0.41 12.43 0.46
C GLY A 215 -0.78 11.96 1.30
N LEU A 216 -1.01 10.64 1.35
CA LEU A 216 -2.09 10.04 2.15
C LEU A 216 -1.88 10.31 3.65
N THR A 217 -0.65 10.14 4.14
CA THR A 217 -0.31 10.42 5.54
C THR A 217 -0.61 11.86 5.91
N LEU A 218 -0.28 12.83 5.06
CA LEU A 218 -0.60 14.24 5.31
C LEU A 218 -2.11 14.46 5.43
N LEU A 219 -2.91 13.86 4.55
CA LEU A 219 -4.37 13.96 4.60
C LEU A 219 -4.97 13.33 5.86
N GLU A 220 -4.44 12.17 6.29
CA GLU A 220 -4.88 11.51 7.53
C GLU A 220 -4.45 12.25 8.79
N CYS A 221 -3.34 12.99 8.74
CA CYS A 221 -2.93 13.91 9.80
C CYS A 221 -3.69 15.26 9.77
N GLY A 222 -4.72 15.40 8.94
CA GLY A 222 -5.60 16.58 8.90
C GLY A 222 -5.06 17.74 8.06
N VAL A 223 -4.00 17.55 7.27
CA VAL A 223 -3.57 18.56 6.30
C VAL A 223 -4.66 18.70 5.24
N PRO A 224 -5.11 19.94 4.90
CA PRO A 224 -6.20 20.12 3.97
C PRO A 224 -5.84 19.63 2.56
N PRO A 225 -6.80 19.08 1.78
CA PRO A 225 -6.57 18.67 0.39
C PRO A 225 -6.02 19.79 -0.49
N SER A 226 -6.33 21.05 -0.18
CA SER A 226 -5.85 22.24 -0.92
C SER A 226 -4.42 22.65 -0.59
N ASP A 227 -3.74 21.97 0.34
CA ASP A 227 -2.36 22.29 0.71
C ASP A 227 -1.41 22.13 -0.50
N PRO A 228 -0.52 23.10 -0.78
CA PRO A 228 0.37 23.04 -1.94
C PRO A 228 1.26 21.79 -2.01
N VAL A 229 1.69 21.26 -0.85
CA VAL A 229 2.53 20.05 -0.77
C VAL A 229 1.73 18.82 -1.21
N VAL A 230 0.49 18.72 -0.75
CA VAL A 230 -0.44 17.64 -1.12
C VAL A 230 -0.81 17.74 -2.60
N GLN A 231 -1.11 18.93 -3.09
CA GLN A 231 -1.42 19.17 -4.51
C GLN A 231 -0.22 18.88 -5.42
N ALA A 232 1.00 19.17 -4.98
CA ALA A 232 2.20 18.82 -5.72
C ALA A 232 2.38 17.30 -5.84
N ALA A 233 2.10 16.54 -4.77
CA ALA A 233 2.11 15.08 -4.80
C ALA A 233 1.07 14.53 -5.80
N ALA A 234 -0.16 15.05 -5.73
CA ALA A 234 -1.25 14.65 -6.63
C ALA A 234 -0.90 14.91 -8.09
N ARG A 235 -0.38 16.10 -8.41
CA ARG A 235 0.10 16.44 -9.75
C ARG A 235 1.19 15.46 -10.22
N ALA A 236 2.20 15.19 -9.38
CA ALA A 236 3.31 14.32 -9.74
C ALA A 236 2.84 12.89 -10.10
N ILE A 237 1.87 12.37 -9.35
CA ILE A 237 1.24 11.07 -9.58
C ILE A 237 0.42 11.10 -10.88
N ARG A 238 -0.46 12.09 -11.06
CA ARG A 238 -1.31 12.22 -12.26
C ARG A 238 -0.48 12.23 -13.54
N GLU A 239 0.62 12.98 -13.56
CA GLU A 239 1.54 13.06 -14.70
C GLU A 239 2.21 11.72 -15.05
N ARG A 240 2.48 10.88 -14.04
CA ARG A 240 3.26 9.64 -14.19
C ARG A 240 2.39 8.38 -14.16
N ALA A 241 1.09 8.51 -13.88
CA ALA A 241 0.20 7.38 -13.67
C ALA A 241 -0.08 6.52 -14.92
N GLN A 242 0.35 6.95 -16.11
CA GLN A 242 0.30 6.11 -17.30
C GLN A 242 1.34 4.97 -17.25
N GLY A 243 2.48 5.18 -16.58
CA GLY A 243 3.55 4.18 -16.45
C GLY A 243 3.49 3.37 -15.15
N LEU A 244 2.46 3.56 -14.33
CA LEU A 244 2.31 2.83 -13.07
C LEU A 244 1.94 1.37 -13.34
N ALA A 245 2.89 0.45 -13.12
CA ALA A 245 2.69 -0.98 -13.31
C ALA A 245 2.91 -1.82 -12.04
N LYS A 246 3.57 -1.24 -11.02
CA LYS A 246 3.85 -1.95 -9.77
C LYS A 246 2.60 -1.94 -8.91
N THR A 247 2.09 -3.11 -8.53
CA THR A 247 0.86 -3.26 -7.73
C THR A 247 0.89 -2.41 -6.46
N TYR A 248 2.03 -2.32 -5.79
CA TYR A 248 2.23 -1.45 -4.63
C TYR A 248 1.99 0.04 -4.93
N ASP A 249 2.64 0.57 -5.97
CA ASP A 249 2.48 1.98 -6.37
C ASP A 249 1.05 2.27 -6.81
N VAL A 250 0.44 1.35 -7.56
CA VAL A 250 -0.94 1.47 -8.06
C VAL A 250 -1.93 1.54 -6.91
N SER A 251 -1.82 0.61 -5.95
CA SER A 251 -2.70 0.58 -4.78
C SER A 251 -2.60 1.84 -3.94
N LEU A 252 -1.37 2.32 -3.66
CA LEU A 252 -1.19 3.54 -2.87
C LEU A 252 -1.66 4.79 -3.60
N ALA A 253 -1.46 4.87 -4.92
CA ALA A 253 -1.97 5.97 -5.73
C ALA A 253 -3.51 6.02 -5.68
N ILE A 254 -4.20 4.86 -5.75
CA ILE A 254 -5.65 4.80 -5.59
C ILE A 254 -6.08 5.34 -4.22
N LEU A 255 -5.49 4.83 -3.14
CA LEU A 255 -5.85 5.24 -1.77
C LEU A 255 -5.66 6.75 -1.57
N PHE A 256 -4.54 7.29 -2.03
CA PHE A 256 -4.25 8.70 -1.91
C PHE A 256 -5.21 9.58 -2.72
N LEU A 257 -5.41 9.28 -4.02
CA LEU A 257 -6.26 10.09 -4.88
C LEU A 257 -7.74 10.01 -4.48
N ASP A 258 -8.20 8.85 -4.02
CA ASP A 258 -9.55 8.70 -3.48
C ASP A 258 -9.74 9.54 -2.21
N ARG A 259 -8.78 9.46 -1.27
CA ARG A 259 -8.79 10.26 -0.04
C ARG A 259 -8.67 11.76 -0.28
N LEU A 260 -7.99 12.17 -1.34
CA LEU A 260 -7.89 13.57 -1.79
C LEU A 260 -9.25 14.11 -2.24
N GLY A 261 -10.10 13.26 -2.83
CA GLY A 261 -11.50 13.57 -3.15
C GLY A 261 -11.68 14.48 -4.36
N ASP A 262 -10.68 14.62 -5.23
CA ASP A 262 -10.76 15.48 -6.40
C ASP A 262 -11.49 14.76 -7.56
N LYS A 263 -12.57 15.38 -8.05
CA LYS A 263 -13.46 14.78 -9.06
C LYS A 263 -12.74 14.41 -10.36
N GLN A 264 -11.66 15.10 -10.70
CA GLN A 264 -10.87 14.79 -11.91
C GLN A 264 -10.23 13.40 -11.85
N ASP A 265 -9.95 12.89 -10.65
CA ASP A 265 -9.22 11.64 -10.46
C ASP A 265 -10.11 10.41 -10.66
N ARG A 266 -11.43 10.56 -10.72
CA ARG A 266 -12.37 9.43 -10.81
C ARG A 266 -12.05 8.47 -11.95
N ARG A 267 -11.76 8.99 -13.15
CA ARG A 267 -11.41 8.17 -14.32
C ARG A 267 -10.04 7.50 -14.16
N LEU A 268 -9.10 8.20 -13.54
CA LEU A 268 -7.77 7.68 -13.27
C LEU A 268 -7.83 6.53 -12.25
N ILE A 269 -8.52 6.74 -11.13
CA ILE A 269 -8.76 5.74 -10.08
C ILE A 269 -9.42 4.49 -10.68
N GLN A 270 -10.47 4.66 -11.50
CA GLN A 270 -11.13 3.54 -12.16
C GLN A 270 -10.18 2.75 -13.06
N ARG A 271 -9.34 3.42 -13.86
CA ARG A 271 -8.34 2.76 -14.71
C ARG A 271 -7.31 1.98 -13.87
N LEU A 272 -6.81 2.58 -12.79
CA LEU A 272 -5.85 1.95 -11.89
C LEU A 272 -6.47 0.73 -11.18
N ALA A 273 -7.73 0.82 -10.77
CA ALA A 273 -8.45 -0.30 -10.17
C ALA A 273 -8.66 -1.45 -11.18
N LEU A 274 -9.04 -1.13 -12.43
CA LEU A 274 -9.11 -2.11 -13.51
C LEU A 274 -7.77 -2.79 -13.77
N TYR A 275 -6.67 -2.04 -13.71
CA TYR A 275 -5.32 -2.60 -13.79
C TYR A 275 -5.06 -3.61 -12.67
N LEU A 276 -5.41 -3.31 -11.42
CA LEU A 276 -5.22 -4.26 -10.30
C LEU A 276 -6.04 -5.54 -10.50
N MET A 277 -7.31 -5.41 -10.90
CA MET A 277 -8.17 -6.58 -11.16
C MET A 277 -7.62 -7.45 -12.30
N ALA A 278 -7.11 -6.84 -13.36
CA ALA A 278 -6.52 -7.56 -14.48
C ALA A 278 -5.19 -8.26 -14.12
N ASN A 279 -4.51 -7.82 -13.06
CA ASN A 279 -3.22 -8.36 -12.63
C ASN A 279 -3.33 -9.26 -11.38
N GLN A 280 -4.53 -9.62 -10.96
CA GLN A 280 -4.73 -10.58 -9.87
C GLN A 280 -4.30 -11.98 -10.33
N ARG A 281 -3.49 -12.65 -9.52
CA ARG A 281 -3.03 -14.03 -9.78
C ARG A 281 -4.17 -15.01 -9.49
N PRO A 282 -4.16 -16.22 -10.08
CA PRO A 282 -5.14 -17.27 -9.77
C PRO A 282 -5.20 -17.65 -8.28
N SER A 283 -4.11 -17.43 -7.54
CA SER A 283 -4.03 -17.64 -6.08
C SER A 283 -4.63 -16.51 -5.24
N GLY A 284 -5.18 -15.46 -5.86
CA GLY A 284 -5.86 -14.33 -5.21
C GLY A 284 -4.99 -13.13 -4.83
N GLY A 285 -3.66 -13.21 -5.04
CA GLY A 285 -2.70 -12.13 -4.75
C GLY A 285 -2.27 -11.31 -5.96
#